data_AF-A0A6S7HRV9-F1
#
_entry.id   AF-A0A6S7HRV9-F1
#
_cell.length_a   1.000
_cell.length_b   1.000
_cell.length_c   1.000
_cell.angle_alpha   90.00
_cell.angle_beta   90.00
_cell.angle_gamma   90.00
#
_symmetry.space_group_name_H-M   'P 1'
#
loop_
_entity.id
_entity.type
_entity.pdbx_description
1 polymer ?
#
loop_
_entity_poly.entity_id
_entity_poly.type
_entity_poly.pdbx_seq_one_letter_code
_entity_poly.pdbx_strand_id
1 'polypeptide(L)' 'MSDTVKYVITNENWDDNFDEALVDNSSLTFVRPKWIHTCHDKRSFVPFQPYIIVPR' A
#
# COMPACT_ATOMS: atom_id res chain seq x y z
N MET A 1 1.13 -2.55 -14.98
CA MET A 1 2.06 -2.08 -13.92
C MET A 1 3.39 -2.80 -14.05
N SER A 2 4.48 -2.35 -13.39
CA SER A 2 5.69 -3.18 -13.32
C SER A 2 5.52 -4.27 -12.27
N ASP A 3 5.88 -5.50 -12.62
CA ASP A 3 5.83 -6.69 -11.74
C ASP A 3 6.77 -6.57 -10.52
N THR A 4 7.62 -5.54 -10.51
CA THR A 4 8.55 -5.26 -9.41
C THR A 4 7.91 -4.47 -8.27
N VAL A 5 6.75 -3.86 -8.50
CA VAL A 5 6.05 -3.05 -7.49
C VAL A 5 5.44 -3.97 -6.44
N LYS A 6 5.72 -3.68 -5.17
CA LYS A 6 5.16 -4.39 -4.01
C LYS A 6 4.20 -3.54 -3.18
N TYR A 7 4.42 -2.23 -3.15
CA TYR A 7 3.64 -1.30 -2.32
C TYR A 7 3.08 -0.16 -3.17
N VAL A 8 1.78 0.06 -3.07
CA VAL A 8 1.10 1.23 -3.64
C VAL A 8 0.72 2.16 -2.51
N ILE A 9 1.16 3.42 -2.58
CA ILE A 9 0.95 4.41 -1.52
C ILE A 9 -0.20 5.33 -1.93
N THR A 10 -1.29 5.38 -1.15
CA THR A 10 -2.45 6.22 -1.49
C THR A 10 -3.28 6.67 -0.28
N ASN A 11 -3.89 7.85 -0.40
CA ASN A 11 -4.90 8.37 0.55
C ASN A 11 -6.34 7.99 0.16
N GLU A 12 -6.53 7.30 -0.96
CA GLU A 12 -7.83 6.83 -1.39
C GLU A 12 -8.31 5.64 -0.56
N ASN A 13 -9.62 5.44 -0.50
CA ASN A 13 -10.16 4.21 0.06
C ASN A 13 -10.15 3.13 -1.01
N TRP A 14 -10.39 1.89 -0.60
CA TRP A 14 -10.55 0.79 -1.55
C TRP A 14 -11.61 1.13 -2.59
N ASP A 15 -11.26 0.96 -3.86
CA ASP A 15 -12.12 1.15 -5.02
C ASP A 15 -11.84 0.08 -6.08
N ASP A 16 -12.64 0.08 -7.14
CA ASP A 16 -12.57 -0.91 -8.21
C ASP A 16 -11.19 -0.93 -8.93
N ASN A 17 -10.44 0.19 -8.92
CA ASN A 17 -9.11 0.23 -9.51
C ASN A 17 -8.10 -0.63 -8.73
N PHE A 18 -8.31 -0.80 -7.42
CA PHE A 18 -7.45 -1.63 -6.58
C PHE A 18 -7.67 -3.10 -6.91
N ASP A 19 -8.93 -3.49 -7.13
CA ASP A 19 -9.29 -4.83 -7.55
C ASP A 19 -8.74 -5.15 -8.93
N GLU A 20 -8.89 -4.24 -9.90
CA GLU A 20 -8.29 -4.38 -11.24
C GLU A 20 -6.76 -4.51 -11.17
N ALA A 21 -6.10 -3.69 -10.34
CA ALA A 21 -4.66 -3.77 -10.15
C ALA A 21 -4.20 -5.10 -9.52
N LEU A 22 -5.03 -5.72 -8.66
CA LEU A 22 -4.74 -7.02 -8.07
C LEU A 22 -4.97 -8.19 -9.04
N VAL A 23 -5.84 -8.03 -10.03
CA VAL A 23 -5.97 -8.98 -11.15
C VAL A 23 -4.67 -9.02 -11.94
N ASP A 24 -4.08 -7.87 -12.21
CA ASP A 24 -2.80 -7.76 -12.93
C ASP A 24 -1.60 -8.17 -12.07
N ASN A 25 -1.58 -7.80 -10.78
CA ASN A 25 -0.51 -8.13 -9.85
C ASN A 25 -1.07 -8.38 -8.44
N SER A 26 -1.33 -9.65 -8.14
CA SER A 26 -1.87 -10.11 -6.86
C SER A 26 -0.93 -9.94 -5.66
N SER A 27 0.34 -9.56 -5.90
CA SER A 27 1.31 -9.33 -4.83
C SER A 27 1.33 -7.89 -4.31
N LEU A 28 0.52 -6.99 -4.90
CA LEU A 28 0.44 -5.60 -4.47
C LEU A 28 -0.12 -5.48 -3.06
N THR A 29 0.48 -4.58 -2.28
CA THR A 29 -0.03 -4.16 -0.97
C THR A 29 -0.33 -2.67 -1.01
N PHE A 30 -1.57 -2.29 -0.74
CA PHE A 30 -1.99 -0.89 -0.68
C PHE A 30 -1.85 -0.36 0.74
N VAL A 31 -1.13 0.75 0.91
CA VAL A 31 -0.82 1.33 2.22
C VAL A 31 -0.99 2.85 2.26
N ARG A 32 -1.30 3.38 3.44
CA ARG A 32 -1.43 4.82 3.69
C ARG A 32 -0.07 5.53 3.69
N PRO A 33 0.04 6.78 3.17
CA PRO A 33 1.25 7.60 3.26
C PRO A 33 1.83 7.75 4.67
N LYS A 34 0.97 7.67 5.70
CA LYS A 34 1.37 7.69 7.11
C LYS A 34 2.47 6.67 7.46
N TRP A 35 2.53 5.55 6.74
CA TRP A 35 3.61 4.57 6.90
C TRP A 35 4.99 5.16 6.60
N ILE A 36 5.14 5.85 5.47
CA ILE A 36 6.41 6.46 5.05
C ILE A 36 6.83 7.56 6.02
N HIS A 37 5.89 8.40 6.45
CA HIS A 37 6.14 9.43 7.47
C HIS A 37 6.64 8.78 8.78
N THR A 38 6.00 7.69 9.21
CA THR A 38 6.43 6.99 10.43
C THR A 38 7.80 6.33 10.29
N CYS A 39 8.12 5.76 9.13
CA CYS A 39 9.46 5.24 8.84
C CYS A 39 10.52 6.35 8.93
N HIS A 40 10.22 7.53 8.37
CA HIS A 40 11.10 8.68 8.41
C HIS A 40 11.35 9.16 9.85
N ASP A 41 10.28 9.39 10.60
CA ASP A 41 10.34 9.90 11.97
C ASP A 41 11.11 8.95 12.90
N LYS A 42 10.93 7.63 12.70
CA LYS A 42 11.62 6.59 13.49
C LYS A 42 13.00 6.20 12.95
N ARG A 43 13.43 6.76 11.81
CA ARG A 43 14.66 6.40 11.07
C ARG A 43 14.86 4.88 10.95
N SER A 44 13.77 4.15 10.75
CA SER A 44 13.76 2.68 10.72
C SER A 44 12.62 2.18 9.84
N PHE A 45 12.77 0.96 9.34
CA PHE A 45 11.72 0.30 8.60
C PHE A 45 10.70 -0.28 9.58
N VAL A 46 9.53 0.35 9.68
CA VAL A 46 8.47 -0.07 10.60
C VAL A 46 7.46 -0.99 9.89
N PRO A 47 6.75 -1.87 10.60
CA PRO A 47 5.73 -2.74 10.01
C PRO A 47 4.67 -1.93 9.24
N PHE A 48 4.34 -2.38 8.03
CA PHE A 48 3.37 -1.70 7.16
C PHE A 48 1.91 -2.10 7.45
N GLN A 49 1.71 -3.25 8.08
CA GLN A 49 0.40 -3.86 8.35
C GLN A 49 -0.61 -2.91 9.02
N PRO A 50 -0.22 -2.05 9.99
CA PRO A 50 -1.14 -1.09 10.59
C PRO A 50 -1.64 0.01 9.63
N TYR A 51 -1.03 0.13 8.45
CA TYR A 51 -1.31 1.16 7.46
C TYR A 51 -1.94 0.58 6.18
N ILE A 52 -2.26 -0.71 6.15
CA ILE A 52 -2.90 -1.35 5.00
C ILE A 52 -4.29 -0.75 4.78
N ILE A 53 -4.63 -0.55 3.52
CA ILE A 53 -5.97 -0.19 3.07
C ILE A 53 -6.69 -1.50 2.76
N VAL A 54 -7.84 -1.73 3.39
CA VAL A 54 -8.65 -2.95 3.21
C VAL A 54 -9.99 -2.61 2.54
N PRO A 55 -10.59 -3.56 1.79
CA PRO A 55 -11.96 -3.43 1.31
C PRO A 55 -12.92 -3.26 2.49
N ARG A 56 -14.04 -2.56 2.28
CA ARG A 56 -15.13 -2.46 3.25
C ARG A 56 -16.10 -3.61 3.14
#